data_AF-A0A4R9A9W3-F1
#
_entry.id   AF-A0A4R9A9W3-F1
#
_cell.length_a   1.000
_cell.length_b   1.000
_cell.length_c   1.000
_cell.angle_alpha   90.00
_cell.angle_beta   90.00
_cell.angle_gamma   90.00
#
_symmetry.space_group_name_H-M   'P 1'
#
loop_
_entity.id
_entity.type
_entity.pdbx_description
1 polymer ?
#
loop_
_entity_poly.entity_id
_entity_poly.type
_entity_poly.pdbx_seq_one_letter_code
_entity_poly.pdbx_strand_id
1 'polypeptide(L)'
;MRLWLKDSERRPDPLPARTDARTALVVGTLLWLMALGAALVVEFTAPRSSGAASAAGPGWWLWCAVIGVGLGLAGLAWVQFRRR
;
A
#
# COMPACT_ATOMS: atom_id res chain seq x y z
N MET A 1 23.69 -32.82 1.47
CA MET A 1 23.55 -31.43 1.99
C MET A 1 23.38 -31.51 3.50
N ARG A 2 24.05 -30.64 4.27
CA ARG A 2 23.82 -30.56 5.72
C ARG A 2 22.46 -29.92 5.95
N LEU A 3 21.51 -30.69 6.47
CA LEU A 3 20.11 -30.24 6.70
C LEU A 3 19.95 -29.40 7.97
N TRP A 4 21.01 -29.28 8.78
CA TRP A 4 20.98 -28.53 10.04
C TRP A 4 22.36 -27.92 10.34
N LEU A 5 22.35 -26.66 10.76
CA LEU A 5 23.52 -25.88 11.15
C LEU A 5 23.36 -25.47 12.62
N LYS A 6 24.35 -25.77 13.45
CA LYS A 6 24.34 -25.32 14.85
C LYS A 6 24.42 -23.80 14.91
N ASP A 7 23.74 -23.20 15.86
CA ASP A 7 23.77 -21.74 16.04
C ASP A 7 25.19 -21.23 16.37
N SER A 8 26.00 -22.05 17.06
CA SER A 8 27.43 -21.76 17.31
C SER A 8 28.30 -21.76 16.05
N GLU A 9 27.83 -22.35 14.95
CA GLU A 9 28.49 -22.37 13.65
C GLU A 9 27.92 -21.29 12.70
N ARG A 10 26.92 -20.53 13.16
CA ARG A 10 26.31 -19.44 12.41
C ARG A 10 27.30 -18.28 12.32
N ARG A 11 27.48 -17.73 11.12
CA ARG A 11 28.22 -16.48 10.96
C ARG A 11 27.49 -15.36 11.71
N PRO A 12 28.22 -14.34 12.20
CA PRO A 12 27.60 -13.17 12.80
C PRO A 12 26.52 -12.60 11.89
N ASP A 13 25.44 -12.10 12.48
CA ASP A 13 24.35 -11.51 11.71
C ASP A 13 24.89 -10.34 10.86
N PRO A 14 24.52 -10.28 9.57
CA PRO A 14 24.95 -9.19 8.72
C PRO A 14 24.38 -7.87 9.24
N LEU A 15 25.10 -6.78 8.97
CA LEU A 15 24.59 -5.44 9.23
C LEU A 15 23.27 -5.22 8.48
N PRO A 16 22.34 -4.42 9.03
CA PRO A 16 21.07 -4.12 8.36
C PRO A 16 21.30 -3.65 6.92
N ALA A 17 20.64 -4.33 5.97
CA ALA A 17 20.73 -3.96 4.56
C ALA A 17 20.17 -2.55 4.35
N ARG A 18 20.87 -1.74 3.55
CA ARG A 18 20.34 -0.43 3.12
C ARG A 18 19.17 -0.67 2.16
N THR A 19 17.96 -0.50 2.65
CA THR A 19 16.72 -0.60 1.88
C THR A 19 16.21 0.79 1.49
N ASP A 20 15.75 0.94 0.23
CA ASP A 20 15.01 2.12 -0.21
C ASP A 20 13.55 1.75 -0.49
N ALA A 21 12.67 2.09 0.47
CA ALA A 21 11.24 1.85 0.36
C ALA A 21 10.50 2.87 -0.53
N ARG A 22 11.17 3.92 -1.04
CA ARG A 22 10.48 5.02 -1.73
C ARG A 22 9.82 4.57 -3.02
N THR A 23 10.50 3.74 -3.82
CA THR A 23 9.92 3.23 -5.07
C THR A 23 8.62 2.47 -4.81
N ALA A 24 8.62 1.58 -3.80
CA ALA A 24 7.43 0.83 -3.43
C ALA A 24 6.29 1.75 -2.95
N LEU A 25 6.60 2.73 -2.11
CA LEU A 25 5.62 3.70 -1.62
C LEU A 25 5.06 4.58 -2.74
N VAL A 26 5.89 5.06 -3.67
CA VAL A 26 5.44 5.87 -4.82
C VAL A 26 4.54 5.04 -5.73
N VAL A 27 4.99 3.85 -6.14
CA VAL A 27 4.21 2.99 -7.05
C VAL A 27 2.90 2.57 -6.39
N GLY A 28 2.91 2.16 -5.12
CA GLY A 28 1.70 1.82 -4.37
C GLY A 28 0.73 2.99 -4.23
N THR A 29 1.24 4.20 -3.98
CA THR A 29 0.40 5.41 -3.91
C THR A 29 -0.23 5.73 -5.26
N LEU A 30 0.51 5.60 -6.37
CA LEU A 30 -0.02 5.81 -7.72
C LEU A 30 -1.11 4.79 -8.07
N LEU A 31 -0.93 3.52 -7.70
CA LEU A 31 -1.95 2.48 -7.87
C LEU A 31 -3.22 2.82 -7.09
N TRP A 32 -3.10 3.29 -5.85
CA TRP A 32 -4.25 3.73 -5.05
C TRP A 32 -4.93 4.98 -5.61
N LEU A 33 -4.18 5.92 -6.18
CA LEU A 33 -4.76 7.08 -6.88
C LEU A 33 -5.56 6.67 -8.11
N MET A 34 -5.06 5.69 -8.88
CA MET A 34 -5.80 5.14 -10.02
C MET A 34 -7.07 4.42 -9.55
N ALA A 35 -6.99 3.63 -8.48
CA ALA A 35 -8.15 2.98 -7.89
C ALA A 35 -9.18 3.99 -7.37
N LEU A 36 -8.73 5.08 -6.73
CA LEU A 36 -9.60 6.18 -6.29
C LEU A 36 -10.27 6.87 -7.47
N GLY A 37 -9.52 7.15 -8.54
CA GLY A 37 -10.07 7.71 -9.77
C GLY A 37 -11.14 6.81 -10.39
N ALA A 38 -10.88 5.50 -10.50
CA ALA A 38 -11.86 4.54 -10.97
C ALA A 38 -13.10 4.46 -10.06
N ALA A 39 -12.90 4.50 -8.73
CA ALA A 39 -13.99 4.50 -7.77
C ALA A 39 -14.90 5.72 -7.91
N LEU A 40 -14.31 6.91 -8.06
CA LEU A 40 -15.06 8.14 -8.31
C LEU A 40 -15.80 8.09 -9.65
N VAL A 41 -15.16 7.63 -10.73
CA VAL A 41 -15.82 7.49 -12.03
C VAL A 41 -17.06 6.62 -11.90
N VAL A 42 -16.93 5.44 -11.30
CA VAL A 42 -18.06 4.52 -11.15
C VAL A 42 -19.14 5.10 -10.23
N GLU A 43 -18.79 5.76 -9.12
CA GLU A 43 -19.76 6.44 -8.24
C GLU A 43 -20.59 7.49 -8.98
N PHE A 44 -20.00 8.24 -9.92
CA PHE A 44 -20.68 9.30 -10.66
C PHE A 44 -21.36 8.85 -11.95
N THR A 45 -20.88 7.78 -12.60
CA THR A 45 -21.38 7.38 -13.93
C THR A 45 -22.19 6.09 -13.94
N ALA A 46 -22.05 5.23 -12.92
CA ALA A 46 -22.71 3.92 -12.95
C ALA A 46 -24.20 4.01 -12.58
N PRO A 47 -25.06 3.22 -13.23
CA PRO A 47 -26.46 3.10 -12.84
C PRO A 47 -26.58 2.61 -11.39
N ARG A 48 -27.49 3.22 -10.62
CA ARG A 48 -27.73 2.91 -9.19
C ARG A 48 -28.14 1.44 -8.92
N SER A 49 -28.46 0.69 -9.98
CA SER A 49 -28.79 -0.75 -9.96
C SER A 49 -27.56 -1.67 -10.13
N SER A 50 -26.38 -1.13 -10.43
CA SER A 50 -25.15 -1.92 -10.54
C SER A 50 -24.63 -2.27 -9.13
N GLY A 51 -24.61 -3.56 -8.81
CA GLY A 51 -24.49 -4.13 -7.46
C GLY A 51 -23.17 -3.95 -6.70
N ALA A 52 -22.41 -2.89 -6.94
CA ALA A 52 -21.41 -2.37 -5.99
C ALA A 52 -21.99 -1.24 -5.11
N ALA A 53 -23.11 -0.63 -5.53
CA ALA A 53 -23.79 0.50 -4.90
C ALA A 53 -25.06 0.10 -4.10
N SER A 54 -25.19 -1.16 -3.72
CA SER A 54 -26.36 -1.68 -3.00
C SER A 54 -26.45 -1.23 -1.52
N ALA A 55 -25.43 -0.53 -1.01
CA ALA A 55 -25.46 0.13 0.30
C ALA A 55 -25.73 1.63 0.13
N ALA A 56 -26.51 2.23 1.03
CA ALA A 56 -26.77 3.66 1.01
C ALA A 56 -25.48 4.44 1.37
N GLY A 57 -24.79 4.99 0.37
CA GLY A 57 -23.61 5.83 0.53
C GLY A 57 -22.44 5.40 -0.36
N PRO A 58 -21.30 6.11 -0.27
CA PRO A 58 -20.11 5.72 -1.01
C PRO A 58 -19.71 4.31 -0.58
N GLY A 59 -19.62 3.40 -1.54
CA GLY A 59 -19.35 2.01 -1.19
C GLY A 59 -17.98 1.84 -0.54
N TRP A 60 -17.81 0.74 0.20
CA TRP A 60 -16.60 0.42 0.97
C TRP A 60 -15.28 0.56 0.18
N TRP A 61 -15.33 0.26 -1.11
CA TRP A 61 -14.25 0.37 -2.08
C TRP A 61 -13.73 1.81 -2.27
N LEU A 62 -14.59 2.84 -2.22
CA LEU A 62 -14.14 4.24 -2.24
C LEU A 62 -13.32 4.56 -0.98
N TRP A 63 -13.82 4.17 0.19
CA TRP A 63 -13.12 4.38 1.45
C TRP A 63 -11.82 3.60 1.53
N CYS A 64 -11.78 2.36 1.01
CA CYS A 64 -10.54 1.61 0.87
C CYS A 64 -9.51 2.37 0.02
N ALA A 65 -9.93 2.96 -1.10
CA ALA A 65 -9.05 3.74 -1.96
C ALA A 65 -8.53 5.01 -1.27
N VAL A 66 -9.40 5.75 -0.58
CA VAL A 66 -9.01 6.94 0.22
C VAL A 66 -7.99 6.57 1.30
N ILE A 67 -8.25 5.50 2.07
CA ILE A 67 -7.34 5.03 3.11
C ILE A 67 -6.00 4.59 2.51
N GLY A 68 -6.02 3.86 1.38
CA GLY A 68 -4.82 3.42 0.68
C GLY A 68 -3.94 4.58 0.23
N VAL A 69 -4.53 5.62 -0.36
CA VAL A 69 -3.82 6.87 -0.70
C VAL A 69 -3.24 7.53 0.56
N GLY A 70 -4.04 7.65 1.62
CA GLY A 70 -3.60 8.25 2.88
C GLY A 70 -2.40 7.54 3.51
N LEU A 71 -2.42 6.20 3.56
CA LEU A 71 -1.31 5.39 4.04
C LEU A 71 -0.06 5.53 3.16
N GLY A 72 -0.22 5.60 1.84
CA GLY A 72 0.88 5.83 0.91
C GLY A 72 1.58 7.18 1.14
N LEU A 73 0.79 8.26 1.24
CA LEU A 73 1.31 9.61 1.51
C LEU A 73 1.95 9.72 2.89
N ALA A 74 1.34 9.15 3.93
CA ALA A 74 1.90 9.12 5.28
C ALA A 74 3.22 8.34 5.32
N GLY A 75 3.29 7.19 4.63
CA GLY A 75 4.53 6.41 4.48
C GLY A 75 5.64 7.18 3.77
N LEU A 76 5.32 7.89 2.68
CA LEU A 76 6.27 8.76 1.97
C LEU A 76 6.79 9.88 2.88
N ALA A 77 5.89 10.60 3.56
CA ALA A 77 6.25 11.68 4.48
C ALA A 77 7.17 11.17 5.59
N TRP A 78 6.84 10.01 6.18
CA TRP A 78 7.63 9.37 7.23
C TRP A 78 9.04 8.98 6.78
N VAL A 79 9.17 8.33 5.62
CA VAL A 79 10.49 7.93 5.08
C VAL A 79 11.33 9.14 4.70
N GLN A 80 10.71 10.22 4.22
CA GLN A 80 11.42 11.46 3.90
C GLN A 80 11.83 12.23 5.16
N PHE A 81 11.01 12.19 6.22
CA PHE A 81 11.35 12.80 7.51
C PHE A 81 12.52 12.08 8.19
N ARG A 82 12.53 10.74 8.26
CA ARG A 82 13.63 9.96 8.87
C ARG A 82 14.99 10.12 8.17
N ARG A 83 15.02 10.69 6.97
CA ARG A 83 16.25 10.94 6.22
C ARG A 83 16.89 12.30 6.51
N ARG A 84 16.15 13.23 7.12
CA ARG A 84 16.70 14.49 7.65
C ARG A 84 17.32 14.25 9.01
#